data_AF-A0A8H4AJ08-F1
#
_entry.id   AF-A0A8H4AJ08-F1
#
_cell.length_a   1.000
_cell.length_b   1.000
_cell.length_c   1.000
_cell.angle_alpha   90.00
_cell.angle_beta   90.00
_cell.angle_gamma   90.00
#
_symmetry.space_group_name_H-M   'P 1'
#
loop_
_entity.id
_entity.type
_entity.pdbx_description
1 polymer ?
#
loop_
_entity_poly.entity_id
_entity_poly.type
_entity_poly.pdbx_seq_one_letter_code
_entity_poly.pdbx_strand_id
1 'polypeptide(L)'
;MMISDFGLSKPSDRVSNSASVVQGHISYIDPQCFIKDSYKRNKKSDIYSLGFILWEIISGQSPFESFKTREQIAIHVFKGEREIPVEDTPKEYVTIYKRCWNEDP
;
A
#
# COMPACT_ATOMS: atom_id res chain seq x y z
N MET A 1 -9.17 -18.80 1.89
CA MET A 1 -8.65 -17.46 2.25
C MET A 1 -9.74 -16.73 3.03
N MET A 2 -9.42 -16.18 4.20
CA MET A 2 -10.33 -15.37 5.01
C MET A 2 -9.64 -14.04 5.27
N ILE A 3 -10.37 -12.93 5.11
CA ILE A 3 -9.84 -11.61 5.45
C ILE A 3 -10.44 -11.20 6.79
N SER A 4 -9.58 -10.91 7.77
CA SER A 4 -9.93 -10.56 9.14
C SER A 4 -9.36 -9.20 9.54
N ASP A 5 -9.58 -8.78 10.79
CA ASP A 5 -8.96 -7.59 11.39
C ASP A 5 -9.39 -6.23 10.81
N PHE A 6 -10.41 -6.21 9.95
CA PHE A 6 -11.09 -4.99 9.55
C PHE A 6 -11.66 -4.27 10.79
N GLY A 7 -11.12 -3.09 11.12
CA GLY A 7 -11.55 -2.29 12.26
C GLY A 7 -10.61 -2.27 13.46
N LEU A 8 -9.45 -2.97 13.39
CA LEU A 8 -8.37 -2.77 14.36
C LEU A 8 -7.54 -1.50 14.09
N SER A 9 -7.80 -0.81 12.97
CA SER A 9 -7.15 0.47 12.65
C SER A 9 -7.70 1.61 13.52
N LYS A 10 -6.81 2.43 14.06
CA LYS A 10 -7.21 3.62 14.83
C LYS A 10 -7.74 4.69 13.86
N PRO A 11 -8.86 5.37 14.16
CA PRO A 11 -9.30 6.50 13.37
C PRO A 11 -8.24 7.62 13.39
N SER A 12 -7.95 8.19 12.22
CA SER A 12 -6.97 9.27 12.00
C SER A 12 -7.28 10.57 12.75
N ASP A 13 -8.37 10.66 13.50
CA ASP A 13 -8.78 11.88 14.23
C ASP A 13 -7.95 12.16 15.49
N ARG A 14 -6.99 11.30 15.84
CA ARG A 14 -6.02 11.59 16.89
C ARG A 14 -4.88 12.43 16.30
N VAL A 15 -5.00 13.75 16.44
CA VAL A 15 -3.88 14.69 16.26
C VAL A 15 -2.82 14.35 17.32
N SER A 16 -1.92 13.43 17.00
CA SER A 16 -0.70 13.25 17.77
C SER A 16 0.27 14.36 17.38
N ASN A 17 0.59 15.21 18.34
CA ASN A 17 1.52 16.34 18.24
C ASN A 17 3.01 15.91 18.07
N SER A 18 3.24 14.77 17.44
CA SER A 18 4.54 14.19 17.13
C SER A 18 4.48 13.75 15.68
N ALA A 19 5.35 14.32 14.83
CA ALA A 19 5.53 14.00 13.41
C ALA A 19 4.90 12.66 13.05
N SER A 20 3.83 12.70 12.24
CA SER A 20 2.93 11.60 11.91
C SER A 20 3.70 10.31 11.62
N VAL A 21 3.91 9.48 12.65
CA VAL A 21 4.55 8.19 12.47
C VAL A 21 3.55 7.36 11.70
N VAL A 22 3.79 7.21 10.40
CA VAL A 22 3.06 6.28 9.55
C VAL A 22 3.20 4.91 10.21
N GLN A 23 2.15 4.46 10.87
CA GLN A 23 2.13 3.22 11.63
C GLN A 23 1.46 2.13 10.78
N GLY A 24 2.13 1.00 10.61
CA GLY A 24 1.71 -0.09 9.74
C GLY A 24 2.80 -0.50 8.74
N HIS A 25 2.48 -1.53 7.95
CA HIS A 25 3.40 -2.07 6.95
C HIS A 25 3.42 -1.16 5.72
N ILE A 26 4.52 -0.43 5.52
CA ILE A 26 4.63 0.70 4.56
C ILE A 26 4.30 0.27 3.14
N SER A 27 4.60 -0.97 2.77
CA SER A 27 4.34 -1.50 1.43
C SER A 27 2.89 -1.41 0.98
N TYR A 28 1.93 -1.40 1.91
CA TYR A 28 0.50 -1.34 1.60
C TYR A 28 -0.11 0.05 1.84
N ILE A 29 0.69 1.05 2.20
CA ILE A 29 0.18 2.37 2.59
C ILE A 29 -0.01 3.24 1.35
N ASP A 30 -1.20 3.82 1.25
CA ASP A 30 -1.58 4.79 0.23
C ASP A 30 -0.56 5.94 0.17
N PRO A 31 0.02 6.23 -1.00
CA PRO A 31 1.07 7.23 -1.17
C PRO A 31 0.64 8.63 -0.72
N GLN A 32 -0.66 8.94 -0.76
CA GLN A 32 -1.20 10.23 -0.29
C GLN A 32 -0.92 10.47 1.20
N CYS A 33 -0.69 9.42 2.00
CA CYS A 33 -0.29 9.51 3.40
C CYS A 33 1.11 10.12 3.61
N PHE A 34 1.97 10.10 2.58
CA PHE A 34 3.31 10.69 2.62
C PHE A 34 3.36 12.10 2.03
N ILE A 35 2.33 12.50 1.28
CA ILE A 35 2.26 13.77 0.55
C ILE A 35 1.52 14.83 1.39
N LYS A 36 0.44 14.44 2.06
CA LYS A 36 -0.50 15.34 2.72
C LYS A 36 -0.56 15.02 4.21
N ASP A 37 -0.05 15.92 5.05
CA ASP A 37 -0.04 15.77 6.52
C ASP A 37 -1.43 15.53 7.14
N SER A 38 -2.48 16.06 6.50
CA SER A 38 -3.87 15.93 6.95
C SER A 38 -4.68 14.88 6.18
N TYR A 39 -4.04 14.02 5.39
CA TYR A 39 -4.74 12.98 4.63
C TYR A 39 -5.40 11.97 5.55
N LYS A 40 -6.69 11.74 5.33
CA LYS A 40 -7.45 10.69 6.00
C LYS A 40 -7.63 9.52 5.05
N ARG A 41 -7.14 8.34 5.47
CA ARG A 41 -7.36 7.09 4.74
C ARG A 41 -8.85 6.85 4.56
N ASN A 42 -9.21 6.42 3.37
CA ASN A 42 -10.60 6.18 2.98
C ASN A 42 -10.69 4.87 2.17
N LYS A 43 -11.87 4.57 1.64
CA LYS A 43 -12.11 3.33 0.87
C LYS A 43 -11.13 3.14 -0.29
N LYS A 44 -10.66 4.22 -0.93
CA LYS A 44 -9.66 4.16 -2.01
C LYS A 44 -8.30 3.72 -1.48
N SER A 45 -7.92 4.16 -0.28
CA SER A 45 -6.72 3.67 0.41
C SER A 45 -6.79 2.16 0.67
N ASP A 46 -7.97 1.62 0.97
CA ASP A 46 -8.16 0.17 1.15
C ASP A 46 -8.01 -0.57 -0.19
N ILE A 47 -8.53 -0.01 -1.29
CA ILE A 47 -8.34 -0.54 -2.65
C ILE A 47 -6.87 -0.52 -3.06
N TYR A 48 -6.13 0.53 -2.70
CA TYR A 48 -4.68 0.59 -2.90
C TYR A 48 -3.95 -0.56 -2.20
N SER A 49 -4.23 -0.76 -0.91
CA SER A 49 -3.65 -1.87 -0.14
C SER A 49 -4.02 -3.23 -0.74
N LEU A 50 -5.26 -3.39 -1.22
CA LEU A 50 -5.72 -4.61 -1.89
C LEU A 50 -4.91 -4.90 -3.17
N GLY A 51 -4.47 -3.90 -3.92
CA GLY A 51 -3.63 -4.10 -5.09
C GLY A 51 -2.32 -4.84 -4.76
N PHE A 52 -1.65 -4.42 -3.70
CA PHE A 52 -0.43 -5.09 -3.22
C PHE A 52 -0.70 -6.50 -2.67
N ILE A 53 -1.82 -6.70 -1.97
CA ILE A 53 -2.23 -8.03 -1.50
C ILE A 53 -2.47 -8.97 -2.70
N LEU A 54 -3.14 -8.49 -3.75
CA LEU A 54 -3.38 -9.30 -4.96
C LEU A 54 -2.07 -9.67 -5.65
N TRP A 55 -1.13 -8.73 -5.76
CA TRP A 55 0.19 -9.02 -6.31
C TRP A 55 0.96 -10.02 -5.44
N GLU A 56 0.96 -9.85 -4.12
CA GLU A 56 1.63 -10.77 -3.18
C GLU A 56 1.10 -12.20 -3.26
N ILE A 57 -0.22 -12.38 -3.40
CA ILE A 57 -0.82 -13.71 -3.58
C ILE A 57 -0.33 -14.37 -4.88
N ILE A 58 -0.18 -13.58 -5.95
CA ILE A 58 0.24 -14.07 -7.26
C ILE A 58 1.75 -14.35 -7.29
N SER A 59 2.56 -13.45 -6.73
CA SER A 59 4.02 -13.57 -6.71
C SER A 59 4.52 -14.57 -5.67
N GLY A 60 3.76 -14.77 -4.58
CA GLY A 60 4.23 -15.46 -3.39
C GLY A 60 5.34 -14.72 -2.64
N GLN A 61 5.54 -13.43 -2.94
CA GLN A 61 6.61 -12.59 -2.41
C GLN A 61 6.05 -11.40 -1.63
N SER A 62 6.76 -10.99 -0.59
CA SER A 62 6.40 -9.78 0.15
C SER A 62 6.69 -8.54 -0.69
N PRO A 63 5.78 -7.56 -0.79
CA PRO A 63 6.04 -6.36 -1.56
C PRO A 63 7.22 -5.57 -0.98
N PHE A 64 8.13 -5.19 -1.87
CA PHE A 64 9.37 -4.47 -1.61
C PHE A 64 10.37 -5.26 -0.76
N GLU A 65 10.39 -6.59 -0.87
CA GLU A 65 11.27 -7.49 -0.09
C GLU A 65 12.78 -7.15 -0.20
N SER A 66 13.22 -6.56 -1.32
CA SER A 66 14.61 -6.17 -1.53
C SER A 66 15.07 -4.96 -0.70
N PHE A 67 14.13 -4.18 -0.15
CA PHE A 67 14.43 -2.98 0.61
C PHE A 67 14.66 -3.31 2.09
N LYS A 68 15.69 -2.71 2.67
CA LYS A 68 16.11 -3.01 4.05
C LYS A 68 15.45 -2.10 5.08
N THR A 69 15.01 -0.91 4.67
CA THR A 69 14.45 0.07 5.59
C THR A 69 13.11 0.61 5.11
N ARG A 70 12.34 1.04 6.10
CA ARG A 70 11.01 1.63 5.95
C ARG A 70 11.03 2.89 5.09
N GLU A 71 12.07 3.70 5.25
CA GLU A 71 12.27 4.95 4.54
C GLU A 71 12.54 4.70 3.06
N GLN A 72 13.31 3.65 2.72
CA GLN A 72 13.54 3.29 1.32
C GLN A 72 12.24 2.91 0.61
N ILE A 73 11.41 2.10 1.26
CA ILE A 73 10.09 1.72 0.74
C ILE A 73 9.20 2.96 0.59
N ALA A 74 9.16 3.83 1.60
CA ALA A 74 8.36 5.05 1.55
C ALA A 74 8.78 5.97 0.40
N ILE A 75 10.08 6.16 0.18
CA ILE A 75 10.61 6.95 -0.94
C ILE A 75 10.23 6.31 -2.29
N HIS A 76 10.34 4.99 -2.41
CA HIS A 76 10.00 4.25 -3.63
C HIS A 76 8.49 4.37 -3.96
N VAL A 77 7.64 4.16 -2.96
CA VAL A 77 6.18 4.34 -3.09
C VAL A 77 5.82 5.78 -3.44
N PHE A 78 6.44 6.76 -2.77
CA PHE A 78 6.25 8.19 -3.03
C PHE A 78 6.62 8.60 -4.47
N LYS A 79 7.63 7.96 -5.05
CA LYS A 79 8.03 8.18 -6.45
C LYS A 79 7.09 7.55 -7.48
N GLY A 80 6.04 6.86 -7.05
CA GLY A 80 5.13 6.15 -7.95
C GLY A 80 5.69 4.81 -8.44
N GLU A 81 6.83 4.34 -7.91
CA GLU A 81 7.43 3.07 -8.29
C GLU A 81 6.59 1.89 -7.72
N ARG A 82 6.50 0.79 -8.47
CA ARG A 82 5.64 -0.37 -8.19
C ARG A 82 6.37 -1.67 -8.50
N GLU A 83 5.84 -2.76 -7.98
CA GLU A 83 6.35 -4.10 -8.25
C GLU A 83 6.23 -4.50 -9.71
N ILE A 84 7.15 -5.37 -10.13
CA ILE A 84 7.20 -5.91 -11.48
C ILE A 84 6.06 -6.93 -11.64
N PRO A 85 5.31 -6.92 -12.76
CA PRO A 85 4.32 -7.96 -13.03
C PRO A 85 4.95 -9.34 -13.03
N VAL A 86 4.32 -10.27 -12.31
CA VAL A 86 4.75 -11.66 -12.25
C VAL A 86 4.61 -12.32 -13.62
N GLU A 87 5.64 -13.03 -14.06
CA GLU A 87 5.64 -13.79 -15.31
C GLU A 87 4.50 -14.82 -15.32
N ASP A 88 3.99 -15.15 -16.52
CA ASP A 88 2.87 -16.08 -16.72
C ASP A 88 1.53 -15.70 -16.07
N THR A 89 1.42 -14.52 -15.45
CA THR A 89 0.15 -14.04 -14.88
C THR A 89 -0.79 -13.57 -16.00
N PRO A 90 -2.06 -14.03 -16.03
CA PRO A 90 -3.04 -13.56 -17.01
C PRO A 90 -3.18 -12.02 -16.98
N LYS A 91 -3.27 -11.41 -18.15
CA LYS A 91 -3.25 -9.94 -18.32
C LYS A 91 -4.38 -9.25 -17.56
N GLU A 92 -5.49 -9.93 -17.38
CA GLU A 92 -6.66 -9.48 -16.64
C GLU A 92 -6.30 -9.24 -15.16
N TYR A 93 -5.58 -10.17 -14.53
CA TYR A 93 -5.13 -10.00 -13.15
C TYR A 93 -4.08 -8.90 -13.02
N VAL A 94 -3.14 -8.84 -13.96
CA VAL A 94 -2.16 -7.74 -14.05
C VAL A 94 -2.86 -6.39 -14.11
N THR A 95 -3.91 -6.30 -14.92
CA THR A 95 -4.70 -5.08 -15.06
C THR A 95 -5.43 -4.73 -13.76
N ILE A 96 -6.00 -5.72 -13.07
CA ILE A 96 -6.75 -5.49 -11.83
C ILE A 96 -5.84 -4.91 -10.74
N TYR A 97 -4.75 -5.59 -10.37
CA TYR A 97 -3.91 -5.09 -9.28
C TYR A 97 -3.21 -3.78 -9.66
N LYS A 98 -2.90 -3.56 -10.95
CA LYS A 98 -2.37 -2.29 -11.44
C LYS A 98 -3.34 -1.12 -11.29
N ARG A 99 -4.64 -1.36 -11.50
CA ARG A 99 -5.67 -0.33 -11.28
C ARG A 99 -5.89 -0.06 -9.80
N CYS A 100 -5.72 -1.06 -8.95
CA CYS A 100 -5.88 -0.93 -7.51
C CYS A 100 -4.81 -0.03 -6.88
N TRP A 101 -3.52 -0.22 -7.21
CA TRP A 101 -2.41 0.52 -6.57
C TRP A 101 -2.01 1.82 -7.29
N ASN A 102 -2.98 2.59 -7.78
CA ASN A 102 -2.74 3.87 -8.46
C ASN A 102 -1.99 4.87 -7.56
N GLU A 103 -1.25 5.81 -8.15
CA GLU A 103 -0.55 6.87 -7.43
C GLU A 103 -1.50 7.87 -6.76
N ASP A 104 -2.68 8.10 -7.36
CA ASP A 104 -3.78 8.84 -6.75
C ASP A 104 -5.00 7.92 -6.59
N PRO A 105 -5.11 7.19 -5.47
CA PRO A 105 -6.22 6.28 -5.19
C PRO A 105 -7.59 6.96 -5.16
#